data_AF-A0A2E6AWU4-F1
#
_entry.id   AF-A0A2E6AWU4-F1
#
_cell.length_a   1.000
_cell.length_b   1.000
_cell.length_c   1.000
_cell.angle_alpha   90.00
_cell.angle_beta   90.00
_cell.angle_gamma   90.00
#
_symmetry.space_group_name_H-M   'P 1'
#
loop_
_entity.id
_entity.type
_entity.pdbx_description
1 polymer ?
#
loop_
_entity_poly.entity_id
_entity_poly.type
_entity_poly.pdbx_seq_one_letter_code
_entity_poly.pdbx_strand_id
1 'polypeptide(L)'
;MKNLRIIAIFIFLLDFSISQNCCEQQSDALLDCDSLGCYIPQCDELCGWLSLQCWASTGYCWCVDSNGYEVENSSTPPGNSLPDCSDYTCDIGFQSINGRCYNENDLLFLQNMIDKSYESQIDLDCESDAYCGSPNPYMDDPDSWFSMVYDDENITSKANGNGIVEPLELGIQEWQNGRLTSLMCGAYIYCQLSGPIPTNINSLEYLEVLRLEGNYLSGFIPENLCELDLIFNDYLAFDLDYNLLCPPFPDCIYVNDNWSQNQSDCKDIGDVNLDTFINILDITNLISIIIENQPLDYQALTQADINFDDTVDVLDILGIIEVILN
;
A
#
# COMPACT_ATOMS: atom_id res chain seq x y z
N MET A 1 38.27 -51.81 5.89
CA MET A 1 37.35 -52.15 7.00
C MET A 1 37.44 -51.05 8.05
N LYS A 2 36.33 -50.29 8.22
CA LYS A 2 35.82 -49.59 9.43
C LYS A 2 36.79 -48.72 10.25
N ASN A 3 36.62 -47.38 10.23
CA ASN A 3 35.91 -46.52 11.22
C ASN A 3 36.75 -46.26 12.51
N LEU A 4 36.88 -45.07 13.12
CA LEU A 4 35.94 -43.93 13.29
C LEU A 4 36.65 -42.70 13.94
N ARG A 5 36.29 -41.46 13.52
CA ARG A 5 36.08 -40.16 14.23
C ARG A 5 37.15 -39.65 15.24
N ILE A 6 37.59 -38.38 15.24
CA ILE A 6 36.82 -37.12 15.41
C ILE A 6 37.55 -35.99 14.64
N ILE A 7 36.87 -35.35 13.69
CA ILE A 7 37.24 -34.03 13.15
C ILE A 7 36.32 -33.05 13.87
N ALA A 8 36.90 -32.17 14.67
CA ALA A 8 36.16 -31.06 15.26
C ALA A 8 35.78 -30.10 14.13
N ILE A 9 34.52 -30.16 13.75
CA ILE A 9 33.85 -29.14 12.95
C ILE A 9 33.81 -27.90 13.84
N PHE A 10 34.71 -26.94 13.62
CA PHE A 10 34.45 -25.58 14.05
C PHE A 10 33.36 -25.07 13.13
N ILE A 11 32.15 -25.08 13.65
CA ILE A 11 30.99 -24.43 13.07
C ILE A 11 31.37 -22.94 13.01
N PHE A 12 31.75 -22.48 11.82
CA PHE A 12 31.54 -21.08 11.45
C PHE A 12 30.02 -20.93 11.46
N LEU A 13 29.46 -20.59 12.62
CA LEU A 13 28.12 -20.04 12.65
C LEU A 13 28.22 -18.72 11.91
N LEU A 14 27.45 -18.68 10.85
CA LEU A 14 27.05 -17.52 10.12
C LEU A 14 26.50 -16.52 11.13
N ASP A 15 27.30 -15.56 11.58
CA ASP A 15 26.75 -14.25 11.91
C ASP A 15 26.51 -13.55 10.57
N PHE A 16 25.54 -14.11 9.82
CA PHE A 16 24.71 -13.27 8.97
C PHE A 16 24.08 -12.29 9.95
N SER A 17 24.60 -11.07 9.92
CA SER A 17 23.99 -9.88 10.50
C SER A 17 22.54 -9.81 10.00
N ILE A 18 21.64 -10.49 10.70
CA ILE A 18 20.22 -10.23 10.61
C ILE A 18 20.08 -8.82 11.15
N SER A 19 19.61 -7.91 10.32
CA SER A 19 19.17 -6.59 10.75
C SER A 19 18.23 -6.76 11.93
N GLN A 20 18.73 -6.51 13.15
CA GLN A 20 17.98 -6.70 14.38
C GLN A 20 17.21 -5.41 14.64
N ASN A 21 15.87 -5.47 14.72
CA ASN A 21 15.02 -4.30 14.95
C ASN A 21 15.29 -3.68 16.35
N CYS A 22 14.79 -2.46 16.59
CA CYS A 22 15.11 -1.73 17.83
C CYS A 22 14.68 -2.51 19.08
N CYS A 23 13.49 -3.10 19.09
CA CYS A 23 12.98 -3.86 20.24
C CYS A 23 13.85 -5.06 20.60
N GLU A 24 14.34 -5.80 19.60
CA GLU A 24 15.24 -6.93 19.84
C GLU A 24 16.56 -6.44 20.45
N GLN A 25 17.16 -5.36 19.90
CA GLN A 25 18.36 -4.76 20.47
C GLN A 25 18.13 -4.19 21.88
N GLN A 26 16.95 -3.62 22.14
CA GLN A 26 16.54 -3.15 23.46
C GLN A 26 16.41 -4.31 24.46
N SER A 27 15.78 -5.41 24.06
CA SER A 27 15.62 -6.62 24.87
C SER A 27 16.98 -7.24 25.20
N ASP A 28 17.86 -7.37 24.20
CA ASP A 28 19.20 -7.90 24.38
C ASP A 28 20.04 -6.99 25.30
N ALA A 29 19.97 -5.67 25.10
CA ALA A 29 20.63 -4.69 25.97
C ALA A 29 20.09 -4.75 27.42
N LEU A 30 18.80 -4.98 27.62
CA LEU A 30 18.19 -5.15 28.94
C LEU A 30 18.64 -6.44 29.63
N LEU A 31 18.82 -7.54 28.88
CA LEU A 31 19.28 -8.82 29.39
C LEU A 31 20.78 -8.81 29.73
N ASP A 32 21.60 -8.16 28.90
CA ASP A 32 23.05 -8.13 29.05
C ASP A 32 23.54 -7.03 30.01
N CYS A 33 22.66 -6.12 30.44
CA CYS A 33 23.02 -5.04 31.35
C CYS A 33 23.14 -5.48 32.82
N ASP A 34 24.17 -6.27 33.11
CA ASP A 34 24.49 -6.81 34.44
C ASP A 34 25.27 -5.82 35.33
N SER A 35 25.54 -4.59 34.87
CA SER A 35 26.37 -3.60 35.59
C SER A 35 26.02 -2.16 35.24
N LEU A 36 25.99 -1.30 36.27
CA LEU A 36 25.70 0.14 36.18
C LEU A 36 26.40 0.80 34.97
N GLY A 37 25.61 1.25 34.01
CA GLY A 37 26.09 2.16 32.98
C GLY A 37 25.76 1.83 31.53
N CYS A 38 25.11 0.71 31.20
CA CYS A 38 24.80 0.36 29.81
C CYS A 38 23.88 1.38 29.11
N TYR A 39 23.97 1.44 27.78
CA TYR A 39 22.99 2.11 26.95
C TYR A 39 21.90 1.09 26.59
N ILE A 40 20.65 1.50 26.74
CA ILE A 40 19.48 0.70 26.35
C ILE A 40 18.81 1.50 25.23
N PRO A 41 18.77 1.00 23.99
CA PRO A 41 18.01 1.62 22.90
C PRO A 41 16.59 2.03 23.31
N GLN A 42 16.14 3.20 22.86
CA GLN A 42 14.76 3.63 23.03
C GLN A 42 13.99 3.44 21.72
N CYS A 43 12.91 2.68 21.80
CA CYS A 43 12.13 2.24 20.65
C CYS A 43 10.68 2.69 20.79
N ASP A 44 9.98 2.84 19.67
CA ASP A 44 8.53 3.02 19.64
C ASP A 44 7.78 1.69 19.80
N GLU A 45 6.44 1.75 19.78
CA GLU A 45 5.58 0.57 19.93
C GLU A 45 5.61 -0.37 18.71
N LEU A 46 6.12 0.10 17.57
CA LEU A 46 6.29 -0.64 16.32
C LEU A 46 7.70 -1.19 16.13
N CYS A 47 8.55 -1.10 17.15
CA CYS A 47 9.94 -1.53 17.13
C CYS A 47 10.86 -0.74 16.19
N GLY A 48 10.47 0.49 15.85
CA GLY A 48 11.32 1.52 15.27
C GLY A 48 12.20 2.21 16.33
N TRP A 49 13.25 2.89 15.87
CA TRP A 49 14.13 3.68 16.74
C TRP A 49 13.50 5.04 17.01
N LEU A 50 13.33 5.42 18.27
CA LEU A 50 12.94 6.80 18.56
C LEU A 50 14.05 7.74 18.05
N SER A 51 13.69 8.76 17.27
CA SER A 51 14.68 9.68 16.69
C SER A 51 15.58 10.33 17.73
N LEU A 52 15.08 10.57 18.95
CA LEU A 52 15.88 10.97 20.11
C LEU A 52 16.30 9.74 20.93
N GLN A 53 17.61 9.50 21.01
CA GLN A 53 18.20 8.52 21.92
C GLN A 53 18.91 9.21 23.09
N CYS A 54 18.82 8.63 24.28
CA CYS A 54 19.41 9.13 25.50
C CYS A 54 20.09 8.00 26.31
N TRP A 55 21.34 8.22 26.67
CA TRP A 55 22.06 7.33 27.56
C TRP A 55 21.93 7.76 29.01
N ALA A 56 20.93 7.22 29.72
CA ALA A 56 20.55 7.66 31.06
C ALA A 56 21.68 7.66 32.10
N SER A 57 22.65 6.74 32.01
CA SER A 57 23.75 6.64 32.97
C SER A 57 24.80 7.74 32.81
N THR A 58 25.00 8.22 31.58
CA THR A 58 25.97 9.29 31.28
C THR A 58 25.28 10.64 31.20
N GLY A 59 24.00 10.68 30.81
CA GLY A 59 23.19 11.88 30.57
C GLY A 59 23.35 12.48 29.17
N TYR A 60 24.02 11.77 28.24
CA TYR A 60 24.14 12.18 26.85
C TYR A 60 22.86 11.84 26.08
N CYS A 61 22.49 12.68 25.12
CA CYS A 61 21.43 12.39 24.15
C CYS A 61 21.85 12.80 22.74
N TRP A 62 21.44 12.06 21.73
CA TRP A 62 21.74 12.30 20.31
C TRP A 62 20.54 11.94 19.44
N CYS A 63 20.54 12.41 18.20
CA CYS A 63 19.55 11.98 17.22
C CYS A 63 20.08 10.74 16.49
N VAL A 64 19.19 9.81 16.14
CA VAL A 64 19.51 8.67 15.28
C VAL A 64 18.66 8.69 14.02
N ASP A 65 19.20 8.12 12.95
CA ASP A 65 18.40 7.77 11.78
C ASP A 65 17.53 6.52 12.07
N SER A 66 16.74 6.16 11.09
CA SER A 66 15.85 5.01 11.10
C SER A 66 16.51 3.64 11.27
N ASN A 67 17.83 3.52 11.01
CA ASN A 67 18.59 2.30 11.29
C ASN A 67 19.20 2.31 12.71
N GLY A 68 19.00 3.38 13.48
CA GLY A 68 19.60 3.58 14.79
C GLY A 68 21.01 4.17 14.73
N TYR A 69 21.49 4.64 13.58
CA TYR A 69 22.80 5.27 13.47
C TYR A 69 22.75 6.72 13.93
N GLU A 70 23.71 7.13 14.76
CA GLU A 70 23.82 8.50 15.23
C GLU A 70 23.97 9.50 14.07
N VAL A 71 23.09 10.51 14.06
CA VAL A 71 23.17 11.66 13.15
C VAL A 71 24.36 12.52 13.57
N GLU A 72 25.25 12.80 12.62
CA GLU A 72 26.50 13.52 12.87
C GLU A 72 26.24 14.88 13.54
N ASN A 73 27.00 15.18 14.60
CA ASN A 73 26.91 16.42 15.38
C ASN A 73 25.58 16.65 16.14
N SER A 74 24.75 15.62 16.33
CA SER A 74 23.52 15.71 17.12
C SER A 74 23.72 15.47 18.63
N SER A 75 24.87 14.94 19.06
CA SER A 75 25.11 14.60 20.47
C SER A 75 25.21 15.82 21.38
N THR A 76 24.44 15.80 22.47
CA THR A 76 24.41 16.82 23.52
C THR A 76 24.90 16.24 24.85
N PRO A 77 25.78 16.96 25.58
CA PRO A 77 26.27 16.48 26.87
C PRO A 77 25.27 16.76 28.01
N PRO A 78 25.45 16.09 29.17
CA PRO A 78 24.54 16.21 30.31
C PRO A 78 24.37 17.65 30.77
N GLY A 79 23.12 18.05 31.04
CA GLY A 79 22.78 19.40 31.50
C GLY A 79 22.62 20.45 30.39
N ASN A 80 22.75 20.07 29.12
CA ASN A 80 22.35 20.91 27.98
C ASN A 80 20.89 20.62 27.59
N SER A 81 20.33 21.46 26.72
CA SER A 81 19.06 21.17 26.06
C SER A 81 19.19 19.89 25.22
N LEU A 82 18.12 19.10 25.16
CA LEU A 82 18.02 17.95 24.28
C LEU A 82 18.27 18.37 22.82
N PRO A 83 18.86 17.49 21.99
CA PRO A 83 19.03 17.79 20.58
C PRO A 83 17.66 17.85 19.90
N ASP A 84 17.57 18.74 18.91
CA ASP A 84 16.36 18.86 18.10
C ASP A 84 16.39 17.81 16.99
N CYS A 85 15.62 16.74 17.18
CA CYS A 85 15.53 15.65 16.22
C CYS A 85 14.33 15.79 15.27
N SER A 86 13.60 16.92 15.30
CA SER A 86 12.48 17.15 14.38
C SER A 86 12.92 17.34 12.92
N ASP A 87 14.17 17.76 12.70
CA ASP A 87 14.72 18.05 11.37
C ASP A 87 15.37 16.83 10.70
N TYR A 88 15.50 15.68 11.38
CA TYR A 88 16.24 14.52 10.89
C TYR A 88 15.36 13.27 10.72
N THR A 89 14.77 13.20 9.52
CA THR A 89 14.39 12.03 8.70
C THR A 89 13.48 10.97 9.33
N CYS A 90 12.30 10.85 8.73
CA CYS A 90 11.32 9.79 8.92
C CYS A 90 11.93 8.38 9.05
N ASP A 91 11.21 7.48 9.73
CA ASP A 91 11.59 6.08 9.89
C ASP A 91 11.81 5.37 8.53
N ILE A 92 12.50 4.21 8.53
CA ILE A 92 12.70 3.43 7.29
C ILE A 92 11.33 3.00 6.76
N GLY A 93 11.16 3.14 5.46
CA GLY A 93 9.85 2.91 4.83
C GLY A 93 8.91 4.10 5.01
N PHE A 94 9.41 5.29 5.42
CA PHE A 94 8.66 6.53 5.41
C PHE A 94 9.40 7.62 4.62
N GLN A 95 8.66 8.31 3.76
CA GLN A 95 9.11 9.44 2.97
C GLN A 95 8.74 10.76 3.65
N SER A 96 9.69 11.70 3.68
CA SER A 96 9.40 13.07 4.11
C SER A 96 8.79 13.89 2.99
N ILE A 97 7.58 14.42 3.20
CA ILE A 97 6.88 15.31 2.28
C ILE A 97 6.40 16.53 3.08
N ASN A 98 6.86 17.73 2.71
CA ASN A 98 6.51 19.00 3.37
C ASN A 98 6.72 19.00 4.90
N GLY A 99 7.78 18.34 5.38
CA GLY A 99 8.13 18.27 6.80
C GLY A 99 7.30 17.27 7.63
N ARG A 100 6.53 16.39 6.98
CA ARG A 100 5.81 15.27 7.61
C ARG A 100 6.25 13.94 7.01
N CYS A 101 6.02 12.86 7.73
CA CYS A 101 6.45 11.51 7.35
C CYS A 101 5.28 10.67 6.90
N TYR A 102 5.41 9.99 5.77
CA TYR A 102 4.35 9.15 5.19
C TYR A 102 4.94 7.82 4.79
N ASN A 103 4.27 6.73 5.12
CA ASN A 103 4.76 5.40 4.79
C ASN A 103 4.86 5.22 3.27
N GLU A 104 6.00 4.72 2.80
CA GLU A 104 6.32 4.55 1.38
C GLU A 104 5.38 3.55 0.70
N ASN A 105 4.92 2.51 1.40
CA ASN A 105 3.98 1.54 0.82
C ASN A 105 2.56 2.12 0.73
N ASP A 106 2.13 2.87 1.74
CA ASP A 106 0.83 3.56 1.72
C ASP A 106 0.81 4.59 0.57
N LEU A 107 1.90 5.35 0.39
CA LEU A 107 2.08 6.25 -0.75
C LEU A 107 2.12 5.51 -2.09
N LEU A 108 2.82 4.38 -2.15
CA LEU A 108 2.90 3.56 -3.37
C LEU A 108 1.53 3.01 -3.77
N PHE A 109 0.71 2.58 -2.82
CA PHE A 109 -0.66 2.18 -3.09
C PHE A 109 -1.49 3.32 -3.70
N LEU A 110 -1.42 4.52 -3.11
CA LEU A 110 -2.11 5.70 -3.64
C LEU A 110 -1.60 6.07 -5.05
N GLN A 111 -0.28 6.00 -5.28
CA GLN A 111 0.31 6.20 -6.59
C GLN A 111 -0.19 5.17 -7.60
N ASN A 112 -0.26 3.89 -7.22
CA ASN A 112 -0.78 2.83 -8.09
C ASN A 112 -2.24 3.09 -8.46
N MET A 113 -3.10 3.53 -7.53
CA MET A 113 -4.49 3.90 -7.85
C MET A 113 -4.56 5.01 -8.91
N ILE A 114 -3.69 6.01 -8.80
CA ILE A 114 -3.58 7.13 -9.76
C ILE A 114 -3.10 6.62 -11.11
N ASP A 115 -2.02 5.82 -11.13
CA ASP A 115 -1.42 5.30 -12.34
C ASP A 115 -2.41 4.37 -13.09
N LYS A 116 -3.09 3.46 -12.39
CA LYS A 116 -4.13 2.59 -12.98
C LYS A 116 -5.29 3.38 -13.55
N SER A 117 -5.67 4.49 -12.92
CA SER A 117 -6.71 5.37 -13.45
C SER A 117 -6.27 5.99 -14.79
N TYR A 118 -5.05 6.52 -14.88
CA TYR A 118 -4.51 7.04 -16.15
C TYR A 118 -4.34 5.95 -17.22
N GLU A 119 -3.85 4.77 -16.83
CA GLU A 119 -3.60 3.64 -17.74
C GLU A 119 -4.89 3.05 -18.32
N SER A 120 -6.00 3.08 -17.56
CA SER A 120 -7.30 2.56 -17.98
C SER A 120 -7.81 3.20 -19.28
N GLN A 121 -7.37 4.43 -19.57
CA GLN A 121 -7.81 5.24 -20.71
C GLN A 121 -9.34 5.35 -20.83
N ILE A 122 -10.04 5.28 -19.69
CA ILE A 122 -11.50 5.40 -19.69
C ILE A 122 -11.91 6.76 -20.27
N ASP A 123 -12.79 6.71 -21.27
CA ASP A 123 -13.36 7.91 -21.87
C ASP A 123 -14.61 8.33 -21.10
N LEU A 124 -14.47 9.35 -20.25
CA LEU A 124 -15.58 9.94 -19.50
C LEU A 124 -16.32 11.04 -20.29
N ASP A 125 -16.05 11.15 -21.59
CA ASP A 125 -16.70 12.10 -22.52
C ASP A 125 -16.50 13.57 -22.08
N CYS A 126 -15.25 13.90 -21.71
CA CYS A 126 -14.86 15.15 -21.06
C CYS A 126 -14.73 16.35 -22.01
N GLU A 127 -15.38 16.38 -23.18
CA GLU A 127 -15.15 17.34 -24.28
C GLU A 127 -15.29 18.84 -23.90
N SER A 128 -15.69 19.17 -22.67
CA SER A 128 -15.82 20.56 -22.21
C SER A 128 -15.59 20.81 -20.71
N ASP A 129 -15.12 19.83 -19.94
CA ASP A 129 -14.96 19.96 -18.48
C ASP A 129 -13.52 19.71 -18.05
N ALA A 130 -12.85 20.77 -17.58
CA ALA A 130 -11.47 20.72 -17.09
C ALA A 130 -11.33 19.92 -15.78
N TYR A 131 -12.45 19.61 -15.13
CA TYR A 131 -12.55 18.84 -13.90
C TYR A 131 -13.05 17.42 -14.15
N CYS A 132 -13.14 17.02 -15.43
CA CYS A 132 -13.52 15.68 -15.84
C CYS A 132 -12.27 14.93 -16.30
N GLY A 133 -12.00 13.81 -15.65
CA GLY A 133 -10.89 12.92 -15.99
C GLY A 133 -10.80 11.78 -14.98
N SER A 134 -9.91 10.83 -15.25
CA SER A 134 -9.59 9.74 -14.34
C SER A 134 -8.08 9.67 -14.09
N PRO A 135 -7.59 9.87 -12.84
CA PRO A 135 -8.37 10.33 -11.69
C PRO A 135 -8.91 11.77 -11.90
N ASN A 136 -9.83 12.22 -11.06
CA ASN A 136 -10.44 13.56 -11.17
C ASN A 136 -9.35 14.66 -11.12
N PRO A 137 -9.16 15.45 -12.21
CA PRO A 137 -8.16 16.51 -12.26
C PRO A 137 -8.35 17.63 -11.24
N TYR A 138 -9.56 17.82 -10.70
CA TYR A 138 -9.85 18.84 -9.68
C TYR A 138 -9.10 18.59 -8.36
N MET A 139 -8.57 17.40 -8.13
CA MET A 139 -7.76 17.11 -6.93
C MET A 139 -6.47 17.92 -6.86
N ASP A 140 -5.89 18.23 -8.00
CA ASP A 140 -4.69 19.07 -8.11
C ASP A 140 -5.02 20.58 -8.09
N ASP A 141 -6.30 20.97 -8.13
CA ASP A 141 -6.69 22.37 -8.05
C ASP A 141 -6.38 22.94 -6.65
N PRO A 142 -5.62 24.05 -6.51
CA PRO A 142 -5.33 24.67 -5.21
C PRO A 142 -6.58 25.12 -4.43
N ASP A 143 -7.72 25.32 -5.11
CA ASP A 143 -9.02 25.62 -4.51
C ASP A 143 -9.85 24.36 -4.21
N SER A 144 -9.28 23.17 -4.39
CA SER A 144 -9.89 21.89 -4.01
C SER A 144 -10.23 21.85 -2.53
N TRP A 145 -11.42 21.30 -2.22
CA TRP A 145 -11.92 21.21 -0.85
C TRP A 145 -11.54 19.89 -0.16
N PHE A 146 -10.83 18.98 -0.84
CA PHE A 146 -10.45 17.68 -0.28
C PHE A 146 -9.45 17.85 0.87
N SER A 147 -9.86 17.46 2.07
CA SER A 147 -9.06 17.61 3.29
C SER A 147 -8.13 16.41 3.52
N MET A 148 -7.04 16.65 4.23
CA MET A 148 -6.38 15.59 5.00
C MET A 148 -6.33 15.93 6.45
N VAL A 149 -6.39 14.90 7.27
CA VAL A 149 -6.02 14.98 8.67
C VAL A 149 -4.71 14.21 8.85
N TYR A 150 -3.76 14.80 9.55
CA TYR A 150 -2.52 14.15 9.95
C TYR A 150 -2.33 14.38 11.44
N ASP A 151 -2.33 13.33 12.26
CA ASP A 151 -2.22 13.41 13.72
C ASP A 151 -3.18 14.46 14.33
N ASP A 152 -4.49 14.34 13.99
CA ASP A 152 -5.57 15.27 14.37
C ASP A 152 -5.46 16.70 13.79
N GLU A 153 -4.43 17.02 13.00
CA GLU A 153 -4.27 18.32 12.35
C GLU A 153 -4.90 18.33 10.94
N ASN A 154 -5.81 19.28 10.69
CA ASN A 154 -6.34 19.50 9.34
C ASN A 154 -5.28 20.16 8.43
N ILE A 155 -4.92 19.47 7.35
CA ILE A 155 -4.06 19.91 6.26
C ILE A 155 -4.93 20.27 5.06
N THR A 156 -5.05 21.57 4.79
CA THR A 156 -5.95 22.13 3.76
C THR A 156 -5.23 22.63 2.51
N SER A 157 -3.91 22.45 2.40
CA SER A 157 -3.11 23.01 1.30
C SER A 157 -2.10 21.98 0.82
N LYS A 158 -2.55 21.08 -0.05
CA LYS A 158 -1.73 20.01 -0.64
C LYS A 158 -1.59 20.20 -2.15
N ALA A 159 -2.73 20.46 -2.79
CA ALA A 159 -2.88 20.66 -4.21
C ALA A 159 -1.99 21.81 -4.69
N ASN A 160 -1.14 21.51 -5.66
CA ASN A 160 -0.11 22.44 -6.10
C ASN A 160 -0.37 23.03 -7.49
N GLY A 161 -1.38 22.53 -8.21
CA GLY A 161 -1.83 23.03 -9.51
C GLY A 161 -0.83 22.76 -10.62
N ASN A 162 -0.05 21.67 -10.52
CA ASN A 162 0.97 21.33 -11.51
C ASN A 162 0.41 20.57 -12.72
N GLY A 163 -0.87 20.21 -12.70
CA GLY A 163 -1.60 19.47 -13.71
C GLY A 163 -1.59 17.96 -13.52
N ILE A 164 -1.11 17.45 -12.39
CA ILE A 164 -0.96 16.02 -12.09
C ILE A 164 -1.51 15.78 -10.69
N VAL A 165 -2.37 14.77 -10.55
CA VAL A 165 -2.84 14.34 -9.23
C VAL A 165 -1.74 13.53 -8.55
N GLU A 166 -1.29 13.98 -7.38
CA GLU A 166 -0.27 13.33 -6.56
C GLU A 166 -0.90 12.49 -5.43
N PRO A 167 -0.18 11.51 -4.85
CA PRO A 167 -0.71 10.63 -3.79
C PRO A 167 -1.40 11.37 -2.65
N LEU A 168 -0.83 12.47 -2.16
CA LEU A 168 -1.40 13.23 -1.05
C LEU A 168 -2.64 14.06 -1.44
N GLU A 169 -2.90 14.25 -2.73
CA GLU A 169 -4.04 15.00 -3.26
C GLU A 169 -5.28 14.12 -3.51
N LEU A 170 -5.08 12.80 -3.51
CA LEU A 170 -6.12 11.83 -3.85
C LEU A 170 -7.19 11.71 -2.75
N GLY A 171 -8.37 12.29 -3.01
CA GLY A 171 -9.54 12.15 -2.13
C GLY A 171 -9.32 12.73 -0.73
N ILE A 172 -10.16 12.29 0.22
CA ILE A 172 -10.02 12.63 1.63
C ILE A 172 -9.20 11.54 2.32
N GLN A 173 -8.19 11.98 3.08
CA GLN A 173 -7.26 11.08 3.73
C GLN A 173 -7.13 11.41 5.23
N GLU A 174 -7.04 10.38 6.06
CA GLU A 174 -6.58 10.55 7.44
C GLU A 174 -5.32 9.73 7.66
N TRP A 175 -4.35 10.33 8.33
CA TRP A 175 -3.05 9.74 8.61
C TRP A 175 -2.77 9.84 10.10
N GLN A 176 -2.24 8.76 10.66
CA GLN A 176 -1.77 8.70 12.04
C GLN A 176 -0.35 8.15 12.06
N ASN A 177 0.58 8.90 12.65
CA ASN A 177 2.00 8.55 12.71
C ASN A 177 2.58 8.16 11.34
N GLY A 178 2.14 8.85 10.29
CA GLY A 178 2.55 8.59 8.91
C GLY A 178 1.97 7.34 8.25
N ARG A 179 1.03 6.64 8.89
CA ARG A 179 0.25 5.55 8.27
C ARG A 179 -1.12 6.04 7.82
N LEU A 180 -1.59 5.58 6.68
CA LEU A 180 -2.93 5.90 6.17
C LEU A 180 -3.98 5.10 6.95
N THR A 181 -4.89 5.80 7.64
CA THR A 181 -5.95 5.19 8.44
C THR A 181 -7.33 5.32 7.79
N SER A 182 -7.52 6.32 6.92
CA SER A 182 -8.75 6.48 6.16
C SER A 182 -8.45 6.95 4.74
N LEU A 183 -9.02 6.26 3.77
CA LEU A 183 -9.11 6.70 2.38
C LEU A 183 -10.57 6.76 1.95
N MET A 184 -11.05 7.98 1.67
CA MET A 184 -12.39 8.19 1.14
C MET A 184 -12.31 8.83 -0.24
N CYS A 185 -12.77 8.07 -1.21
CA CYS A 185 -12.92 8.45 -2.59
C CYS A 185 -14.32 8.20 -3.15
N GLY A 186 -15.31 7.99 -2.29
CA GLY A 186 -16.69 7.74 -2.68
C GLY A 186 -17.72 8.80 -2.25
N ALA A 187 -18.99 8.48 -2.49
CA ALA A 187 -20.18 9.29 -2.20
C ALA A 187 -20.14 10.73 -2.78
N TYR A 188 -19.78 11.72 -1.95
CA TYR A 188 -19.71 13.14 -2.31
C TYR A 188 -18.31 13.58 -2.74
N ILE A 189 -17.35 12.65 -2.72
CA ILE A 189 -15.97 12.84 -3.15
C ILE A 189 -15.86 12.17 -4.52
N TYR A 190 -15.88 12.97 -5.57
CA TYR A 190 -15.86 12.47 -6.95
C TYR A 190 -14.43 12.16 -7.35
N CYS A 191 -13.84 11.06 -6.87
CA CYS A 191 -12.46 10.75 -7.25
C CYS A 191 -12.31 10.31 -8.70
N GLN A 192 -13.40 9.82 -9.32
CA GLN A 192 -13.41 9.34 -10.70
C GLN A 192 -12.30 8.33 -10.97
N LEU A 193 -11.94 7.52 -9.97
CA LEU A 193 -10.90 6.50 -10.11
C LEU A 193 -11.37 5.42 -11.08
N SER A 194 -10.45 4.84 -11.83
CA SER A 194 -10.75 3.75 -12.77
C SER A 194 -9.61 2.74 -12.84
N GLY A 195 -9.85 1.66 -13.59
CA GLY A 195 -8.93 0.53 -13.65
C GLY A 195 -9.03 -0.37 -12.42
N PRO A 196 -8.10 -1.33 -12.27
CA PRO A 196 -8.14 -2.31 -11.19
C PRO A 196 -7.74 -1.71 -9.84
N ILE A 197 -8.26 -2.32 -8.77
CA ILE A 197 -7.77 -2.09 -7.40
C ILE A 197 -6.37 -2.75 -7.29
N PRO A 198 -5.30 -2.02 -6.91
CA PRO A 198 -3.95 -2.57 -6.80
C PRO A 198 -3.85 -3.73 -5.81
N THR A 199 -3.11 -4.78 -6.17
CA THR A 199 -2.96 -6.00 -5.34
C THR A 199 -2.13 -5.79 -4.08
N ASN A 200 -1.35 -4.71 -4.00
CA ASN A 200 -0.61 -4.30 -2.80
C ASN A 200 -1.49 -3.60 -1.75
N ILE A 201 -2.82 -3.70 -1.84
CA ILE A 201 -3.77 -3.10 -0.88
C ILE A 201 -3.55 -3.58 0.56
N ASN A 202 -3.05 -4.80 0.76
CA ASN A 202 -2.71 -5.34 2.08
C ASN A 202 -1.53 -4.63 2.75
N SER A 203 -0.79 -3.78 2.02
CA SER A 203 0.25 -2.93 2.63
C SER A 203 -0.31 -1.82 3.51
N LEU A 204 -1.61 -1.50 3.39
CA LEU A 204 -2.32 -0.51 4.20
C LEU A 204 -2.70 -1.07 5.58
N GLU A 205 -1.72 -1.57 6.33
CA GLU A 205 -1.90 -2.35 7.57
C GLU A 205 -2.73 -1.64 8.67
N TYR A 206 -2.82 -0.30 8.64
CA TYR A 206 -3.50 0.52 9.65
C TYR A 206 -4.79 1.15 9.14
N LEU A 207 -5.25 0.73 7.95
CA LEU A 207 -6.46 1.27 7.36
C LEU A 207 -7.70 0.81 8.14
N GLU A 208 -8.47 1.77 8.59
CA GLU A 208 -9.75 1.57 9.30
C GLU A 208 -10.94 1.91 8.41
N VAL A 209 -10.74 2.83 7.45
CA VAL A 209 -11.77 3.28 6.51
C VAL A 209 -11.27 3.19 5.08
N LEU A 210 -11.96 2.42 4.25
CA LEU A 210 -11.77 2.33 2.81
C LEU A 210 -13.10 2.49 2.08
N ARG A 211 -13.32 3.66 1.50
CA ARG A 211 -14.54 3.98 0.79
C ARG A 211 -14.24 4.43 -0.62
N LEU A 212 -14.51 3.56 -1.59
CA LEU A 212 -14.26 3.78 -3.01
C LEU A 212 -15.55 3.66 -3.84
N GLU A 213 -16.72 3.77 -3.22
CA GLU A 213 -18.00 3.62 -3.89
C GLU A 213 -18.25 4.73 -4.93
N GLY A 214 -18.96 4.41 -6.02
CA GLY A 214 -19.33 5.41 -7.04
C GLY A 214 -18.15 5.89 -7.89
N ASN A 215 -17.13 5.07 -8.06
CA ASN A 215 -16.03 5.28 -9.01
C ASN A 215 -16.22 4.43 -10.27
N TYR A 216 -15.22 4.40 -11.12
CA TYR A 216 -15.15 3.59 -12.33
C TYR A 216 -14.16 2.42 -12.19
N LEU A 217 -13.93 1.95 -10.96
CA LEU A 217 -13.02 0.83 -10.70
C LEU A 217 -13.57 -0.42 -11.38
N SER A 218 -12.70 -1.16 -12.07
CA SER A 218 -13.06 -2.31 -12.88
C SER A 218 -12.17 -3.51 -12.57
N GLY A 219 -12.48 -4.68 -13.14
CA GLY A 219 -11.74 -5.90 -12.84
C GLY A 219 -12.20 -6.58 -11.56
N PHE A 220 -11.42 -7.54 -11.06
CA PHE A 220 -11.76 -8.27 -9.84
C PHE A 220 -11.25 -7.53 -8.61
N ILE A 221 -11.86 -7.85 -7.47
CA ILE A 221 -11.38 -7.38 -6.18
C ILE A 221 -10.27 -8.32 -5.72
N PRO A 222 -9.05 -7.81 -5.42
CA PRO A 222 -7.94 -8.66 -5.04
C PRO A 222 -8.21 -9.35 -3.69
N GLU A 223 -7.93 -10.65 -3.59
CA GLU A 223 -8.09 -11.44 -2.35
C GLU A 223 -7.26 -10.88 -1.17
N ASN A 224 -6.12 -10.26 -1.47
CA ASN A 224 -5.28 -9.58 -0.47
C ASN A 224 -6.04 -8.46 0.27
N LEU A 225 -7.14 -7.94 -0.28
CA LEU A 225 -8.01 -7.01 0.44
C LEU A 225 -8.52 -7.62 1.76
N CYS A 226 -8.84 -8.91 1.76
CA CYS A 226 -9.35 -9.62 2.94
C CYS A 226 -8.28 -9.83 4.04
N GLU A 227 -7.02 -9.46 3.78
CA GLU A 227 -5.95 -9.48 4.78
C GLU A 227 -5.95 -8.23 5.67
N LEU A 228 -6.69 -7.18 5.27
CA LEU A 228 -6.86 -5.97 6.09
C LEU A 228 -7.80 -6.22 7.27
N ASP A 229 -7.55 -5.57 8.40
CA ASP A 229 -8.40 -5.63 9.60
C ASP A 229 -9.58 -4.64 9.54
N LEU A 230 -10.25 -4.60 8.37
CA LEU A 230 -11.40 -3.73 8.14
C LEU A 230 -12.71 -4.37 8.65
N ILE A 231 -13.65 -3.50 9.05
CA ILE A 231 -15.02 -3.92 9.36
C ILE A 231 -15.84 -3.94 8.06
N PHE A 232 -15.67 -4.98 7.24
CA PHE A 232 -16.27 -5.09 5.89
C PHE A 232 -17.81 -5.04 5.83
N ASN A 233 -18.51 -5.20 6.96
CA ASN A 233 -19.97 -5.09 7.04
C ASN A 233 -20.46 -3.74 7.57
N ASP A 234 -19.57 -2.81 7.89
CA ASP A 234 -19.91 -1.45 8.26
C ASP A 234 -19.74 -0.53 7.04
N TYR A 235 -20.87 -0.06 6.50
CA TYR A 235 -20.93 0.87 5.37
C TYR A 235 -20.15 2.18 5.61
N LEU A 236 -19.94 2.59 6.86
CA LEU A 236 -19.15 3.79 7.16
C LEU A 236 -17.64 3.52 7.13
N ALA A 237 -17.22 2.27 7.31
CA ALA A 237 -15.82 1.85 7.27
C ALA A 237 -15.42 1.32 5.89
N PHE A 238 -16.27 0.53 5.25
CA PHE A 238 -15.96 -0.13 3.99
C PHE A 238 -17.11 -0.02 2.98
N ASP A 239 -16.81 0.49 1.80
CA ASP A 239 -17.77 0.52 0.69
C ASP A 239 -17.07 0.53 -0.68
N LEU A 240 -17.45 -0.40 -1.54
CA LEU A 240 -16.99 -0.52 -2.94
C LEU A 240 -18.16 -0.51 -3.93
N ASP A 241 -19.37 -0.20 -3.47
CA ASP A 241 -20.60 -0.25 -4.26
C ASP A 241 -20.55 0.72 -5.47
N TYR A 242 -21.42 0.53 -6.46
CA TYR A 242 -21.52 1.40 -7.64
C TYR A 242 -20.21 1.59 -8.42
N ASN A 243 -19.47 0.52 -8.66
CA ASN A 243 -18.30 0.47 -9.55
C ASN A 243 -18.57 -0.45 -10.77
N LEU A 244 -17.52 -0.87 -11.49
CA LEU A 244 -17.54 -1.84 -12.59
C LEU A 244 -16.82 -3.16 -12.20
N LEU A 245 -16.85 -3.52 -10.91
CA LEU A 245 -16.11 -4.67 -10.40
C LEU A 245 -16.79 -5.99 -10.78
N CYS A 246 -15.97 -7.00 -11.09
CA CYS A 246 -16.40 -8.29 -11.60
C CYS A 246 -16.41 -9.38 -10.52
N PRO A 247 -17.41 -10.29 -10.55
CA PRO A 247 -17.41 -11.48 -9.70
C PRO A 247 -16.42 -12.53 -10.24
N PRO A 248 -15.89 -13.44 -9.39
CA PRO A 248 -16.28 -13.64 -8.00
C PRO A 248 -15.73 -12.55 -7.07
N PHE A 249 -16.53 -12.20 -6.06
CA PHE A 249 -16.10 -11.26 -5.03
C PHE A 249 -15.53 -12.05 -3.84
N PRO A 250 -14.42 -11.58 -3.23
CA PRO A 250 -13.83 -12.23 -2.07
C PRO A 250 -14.82 -12.46 -0.92
N ASP A 251 -14.65 -13.56 -0.19
CA ASP A 251 -15.59 -14.00 0.87
C ASP A 251 -15.74 -12.98 2.02
N CYS A 252 -14.75 -12.10 2.22
CA CYS A 252 -14.84 -11.05 3.24
C CYS A 252 -15.84 -9.93 2.87
N ILE A 253 -16.25 -9.84 1.60
CA ILE A 253 -17.18 -8.82 1.12
C ILE A 253 -18.63 -9.28 1.26
N TYR A 254 -19.39 -8.52 2.03
CA TYR A 254 -20.81 -8.79 2.28
C TYR A 254 -21.69 -8.24 1.16
N VAL A 255 -21.80 -9.01 0.08
CA VAL A 255 -22.74 -8.70 -1.02
C VAL A 255 -24.17 -8.93 -0.54
N ASN A 256 -24.99 -7.88 -0.58
CA ASN A 256 -26.41 -7.91 -0.25
C ASN A 256 -27.25 -7.37 -1.42
N ASP A 257 -28.59 -7.46 -1.33
CA ASP A 257 -29.50 -7.07 -2.43
C ASP A 257 -29.37 -5.59 -2.88
N ASN A 258 -28.77 -4.72 -2.06
CA ASN A 258 -28.56 -3.31 -2.39
C ASN A 258 -27.17 -3.02 -2.96
N TRP A 259 -26.24 -3.98 -2.91
CA TRP A 259 -24.89 -3.83 -3.46
C TRP A 259 -24.90 -4.19 -4.95
N SER A 260 -24.47 -3.28 -5.79
CA SER A 260 -24.64 -3.30 -7.25
C SER A 260 -23.38 -2.84 -7.97
N GLN A 261 -22.90 -3.68 -8.89
CA GLN A 261 -21.82 -3.37 -9.82
C GLN A 261 -22.34 -3.32 -11.26
N ASN A 262 -21.74 -2.47 -12.10
CA ASN A 262 -21.94 -2.55 -13.53
C ASN A 262 -21.01 -3.61 -14.14
N GLN A 263 -21.54 -4.83 -14.31
CA GLN A 263 -20.79 -5.99 -14.79
C GLN A 263 -20.92 -6.20 -16.32
N SER A 264 -21.29 -5.17 -17.09
CA SER A 264 -21.45 -5.32 -18.55
C SER A 264 -20.16 -5.80 -19.21
N ASP A 265 -19.03 -5.29 -18.72
CA ASP A 265 -17.71 -5.43 -19.32
C ASP A 265 -16.93 -6.61 -18.72
N CYS A 266 -17.48 -7.25 -17.67
CA CYS A 266 -16.95 -8.50 -17.13
C CYS A 266 -17.04 -9.67 -18.11
N LYS A 267 -17.72 -9.48 -19.24
CA LYS A 267 -17.75 -10.44 -20.35
C LYS A 267 -16.55 -10.33 -21.27
N ASP A 268 -15.88 -9.18 -21.25
CA ASP A 268 -14.69 -8.91 -22.04
C ASP A 268 -13.42 -9.28 -21.27
N ILE A 269 -13.45 -9.22 -19.93
CA ILE A 269 -12.36 -9.72 -19.05
C ILE A 269 -12.40 -11.25 -19.03
N GLY A 270 -11.27 -11.90 -19.34
CA GLY A 270 -11.20 -13.34 -19.54
C GLY A 270 -11.67 -13.83 -20.92
N ASP A 271 -12.16 -12.95 -21.80
CA ASP A 271 -12.36 -13.27 -23.22
C ASP A 271 -11.08 -13.00 -24.00
N VAL A 272 -10.08 -13.83 -23.71
CA VAL A 272 -8.71 -13.73 -24.24
C VAL A 272 -8.69 -13.82 -25.77
N ASN A 273 -9.71 -14.44 -26.36
CA ASN A 273 -9.80 -14.64 -27.80
C ASN A 273 -10.76 -13.68 -28.53
N LEU A 274 -11.41 -12.76 -27.79
CA LEU A 274 -12.29 -11.70 -28.28
C LEU A 274 -13.50 -12.21 -29.08
N ASP A 275 -14.04 -13.39 -28.73
CA ASP A 275 -15.25 -13.93 -29.37
C ASP A 275 -16.55 -13.62 -28.62
N THR A 276 -16.47 -12.81 -27.57
CA THR A 276 -17.51 -12.40 -26.62
C THR A 276 -18.03 -13.50 -25.70
N PHE A 277 -17.37 -14.66 -25.68
CA PHE A 277 -17.74 -15.79 -24.83
C PHE A 277 -16.55 -16.29 -24.01
N ILE A 278 -16.58 -16.05 -22.71
CA ILE A 278 -15.64 -16.68 -21.78
C ILE A 278 -15.93 -18.18 -21.71
N ASN A 279 -15.04 -19.00 -22.25
CA ASN A 279 -15.20 -20.44 -22.33
C ASN A 279 -13.85 -21.19 -22.34
N ILE A 280 -13.89 -22.51 -22.56
CA ILE A 280 -12.68 -23.35 -22.57
C ILE A 280 -11.65 -22.91 -23.62
N LEU A 281 -12.06 -22.21 -24.68
CA LEU A 281 -11.15 -21.65 -25.67
C LEU A 281 -10.26 -20.57 -25.07
N ASP A 282 -10.76 -19.72 -24.18
CA ASP A 282 -9.96 -18.69 -23.50
C ASP A 282 -8.90 -19.30 -22.59
N ILE A 283 -9.25 -20.36 -21.87
CA ILE A 283 -8.28 -21.17 -21.10
C ILE A 283 -7.15 -21.65 -22.02
N THR A 284 -7.50 -22.20 -23.20
CA THR A 284 -6.48 -22.68 -24.13
C THR A 284 -5.60 -21.57 -24.68
N ASN A 285 -6.16 -20.37 -24.90
CA ASN A 285 -5.40 -19.20 -25.35
C ASN A 285 -4.46 -18.69 -24.25
N LEU A 286 -4.91 -18.59 -23.00
CA LEU A 286 -4.07 -18.25 -21.85
C LEU A 286 -2.92 -19.22 -21.65
N ILE A 287 -3.18 -20.53 -21.70
CA ILE A 287 -2.12 -21.55 -21.61
C ILE A 287 -1.07 -21.31 -22.71
N SER A 288 -1.50 -20.97 -23.93
CA SER A 288 -0.60 -20.63 -25.02
C SER A 288 0.20 -19.36 -24.73
N ILE A 289 -0.43 -18.29 -24.24
CA ILE A 289 0.24 -17.04 -23.85
C ILE A 289 1.34 -17.30 -22.81
N ILE A 290 1.01 -18.05 -21.75
CA ILE A 290 1.90 -18.34 -20.62
C ILE A 290 3.07 -19.24 -21.06
N ILE A 291 2.80 -20.31 -21.80
CA ILE A 291 3.84 -21.28 -22.22
C ILE A 291 4.78 -20.66 -23.27
N GLU A 292 4.24 -19.87 -24.19
CA GLU A 292 5.02 -19.26 -25.27
C GLU A 292 5.64 -17.91 -24.88
N ASN A 293 5.29 -17.38 -23.70
CA ASN A 293 5.70 -16.06 -23.20
C ASN A 293 5.43 -14.97 -24.24
N GLN A 294 4.22 -14.97 -24.79
CA GLN A 294 3.80 -14.05 -25.83
C GLN A 294 3.76 -12.62 -25.27
N PRO A 295 4.37 -11.62 -25.94
CA PRO A 295 4.23 -10.24 -25.52
C PRO A 295 2.79 -9.79 -25.75
N LEU A 296 2.14 -9.31 -24.70
CA LEU A 296 0.79 -8.76 -24.76
C LEU A 296 0.87 -7.24 -24.90
N ASP A 297 -0.05 -6.67 -25.69
CA ASP A 297 -0.34 -5.25 -25.57
C ASP A 297 -1.21 -5.01 -24.33
N TYR A 298 -1.41 -3.73 -23.97
CA TYR A 298 -2.11 -3.39 -22.73
C TYR A 298 -3.52 -4.01 -22.67
N GLN A 299 -4.27 -3.95 -23.77
CA GLN A 299 -5.63 -4.49 -23.81
C GLN A 299 -5.65 -6.01 -23.65
N ALA A 300 -4.77 -6.72 -24.37
CA ALA A 300 -4.65 -8.17 -24.24
C ALA A 300 -4.14 -8.60 -22.86
N LEU A 301 -3.27 -7.78 -22.24
CA LEU A 301 -2.83 -7.98 -20.86
C LEU A 301 -4.02 -7.87 -19.91
N THR A 302 -4.83 -6.81 -19.99
CA THR A 302 -6.03 -6.60 -19.15
C THR A 302 -7.06 -7.73 -19.28
N GLN A 303 -7.15 -8.37 -20.44
CA GLN A 303 -8.08 -9.49 -20.65
C GLN A 303 -7.53 -10.82 -20.16
N ALA A 304 -6.21 -10.97 -20.15
CA ALA A 304 -5.51 -12.19 -19.77
C ALA A 304 -5.12 -12.22 -18.28
N ASP A 305 -4.83 -11.06 -17.70
CA ASP A 305 -4.55 -10.84 -16.28
C ASP A 305 -5.89 -10.77 -15.54
N ILE A 306 -6.43 -11.94 -15.27
CA ILE A 306 -7.76 -12.14 -14.69
C ILE A 306 -7.73 -11.89 -13.20
N ASN A 307 -6.61 -12.06 -12.51
CA ASN A 307 -6.54 -11.68 -11.08
C ASN A 307 -6.00 -10.24 -10.87
N PHE A 308 -5.68 -9.53 -11.95
CA PHE A 308 -5.18 -8.15 -11.98
C PHE A 308 -3.90 -7.96 -11.15
N ASP A 309 -3.03 -8.96 -11.12
CA ASP A 309 -1.76 -8.92 -10.41
C ASP A 309 -0.57 -8.40 -11.25
N ASP A 310 -0.88 -7.84 -12.42
CA ASP A 310 0.03 -7.37 -13.46
C ASP A 310 0.91 -8.47 -14.06
N THR A 311 0.58 -9.74 -13.79
CA THR A 311 1.23 -10.90 -14.38
C THR A 311 0.20 -11.80 -15.06
N VAL A 312 0.63 -12.51 -16.11
CA VAL A 312 -0.20 -13.52 -16.76
C VAL A 312 0.42 -14.88 -16.50
N ASP A 313 -0.16 -15.61 -15.57
CA ASP A 313 0.31 -16.88 -15.08
C ASP A 313 -0.83 -17.90 -14.82
N VAL A 314 -0.53 -18.95 -14.05
CA VAL A 314 -1.48 -20.03 -13.82
C VAL A 314 -2.69 -19.61 -12.97
N LEU A 315 -2.56 -18.55 -12.17
CA LEU A 315 -3.62 -18.00 -11.34
C LEU A 315 -4.73 -17.42 -12.20
N ASP A 316 -4.40 -16.81 -13.34
CA ASP A 316 -5.38 -16.31 -14.31
C ASP A 316 -6.23 -17.42 -14.91
N ILE A 317 -5.62 -18.56 -15.20
CA ILE A 317 -6.34 -19.75 -15.68
C ILE A 317 -7.36 -20.20 -14.61
N LEU A 318 -6.99 -20.16 -13.33
CA LEU A 318 -7.91 -20.52 -12.25
C LEU A 318 -9.07 -19.52 -12.18
N GLY A 319 -8.79 -18.22 -12.30
CA GLY A 319 -9.82 -17.17 -12.34
C GLY A 319 -10.84 -17.39 -13.45
N ILE A 320 -10.40 -17.65 -14.69
CA ILE A 320 -11.33 -17.95 -15.79
C ILE A 320 -12.13 -19.24 -15.54
N ILE A 321 -11.53 -20.26 -14.92
CA ILE A 321 -12.24 -21.50 -14.61
C ILE A 321 -13.39 -21.20 -13.65
N GLU A 322 -13.17 -20.34 -12.66
CA GLU A 322 -14.22 -19.91 -11.74
C GLU A 322 -15.32 -19.12 -12.44
N VAL A 323 -14.97 -18.25 -13.39
CA VAL A 323 -15.94 -17.52 -14.23
C VAL A 323 -16.78 -18.48 -15.08
N ILE A 324 -16.18 -19.52 -15.66
CA ILE A 324 -16.90 -20.50 -16.51
C ILE A 324 -17.81 -21.43 -15.69
N LEU A 325 -17.43 -21.74 -14.45
CA LEU A 325 -18.12 -22.73 -13.61
C LEU A 325 -19.31 -22.15 -12.83
N ASN A 326 -19.38 -20.82 -12.66
CA ASN A 326 -20.44 -20.12 -11.93
C ASN A 326 -21.47 -19.47 -12.86
#